data_AF-A0AA91ID40-F1
#
_entry.id   AF-A0AA91ID40-F1
#
_cell.length_a   1.000
_cell.length_b   1.000
_cell.length_c   1.000
_cell.angle_alpha   90.00
_cell.angle_beta   90.00
_cell.angle_gamma   90.00
#
_symmetry.space_group_name_H-M   'P 1'
#
loop_
_entity.id
_entity.type
_entity.pdbx_description
1 polymer ?
#
loop_
_entity_poly.entity_id
_entity_poly.type
_entity_poly.pdbx_seq_one_letter_code
_entity_poly.pdbx_strand_id
1 'polypeptide(L)'
;MYPKNRLDALTDGIFAVAMTILVLDLRIPDETAVGATEASFYRALLALSPKFVPYLLSFYVLGASWLSLIKARSRGESVGAGYAKWSLFYLLFVTLLPFSTVLMGRFTSHTVATAIYAVNIGIMAATAFLLMSLLPDPVKDEHWVDRRISLLVLLASCVLTLVLSFFSPGKALFAFLLNGLAGMLVRLYLRRVPKPN
;
A
#
# COMPACT_ATOMS: atom_id res chain seq x y z
N MET A 1 18.96 -10.52 -20.01
CA MET A 1 17.69 -11.02 -19.43
C MET A 1 18.01 -11.48 -18.01
N TYR A 2 17.15 -11.21 -17.03
CA TYR A 2 17.38 -11.58 -15.62
C TYR A 2 16.44 -12.70 -15.19
N PRO A 3 16.86 -13.64 -14.34
CA PRO A 3 16.00 -14.71 -13.86
C PRO A 3 14.89 -14.15 -12.96
N LYS A 4 13.63 -14.47 -13.28
CA LYS A 4 12.44 -13.87 -12.64
C LYS A 4 12.36 -14.24 -11.15
N ASN A 5 12.66 -15.50 -10.81
CA ASN A 5 12.62 -16.01 -9.44
C ASN A 5 13.50 -15.21 -8.45
N ARG A 6 14.65 -14.70 -8.89
CA ARG A 6 15.55 -13.88 -8.06
C ARG A 6 14.92 -12.53 -7.74
N LEU A 7 14.23 -11.94 -8.71
CA LEU A 7 13.53 -10.67 -8.53
C LEU A 7 12.27 -10.85 -7.67
N ASP A 8 11.54 -11.95 -7.85
CA ASP A 8 10.40 -12.31 -7.00
C ASP A 8 10.85 -12.54 -5.54
N ALA A 9 11.94 -13.27 -5.31
CA ALA A 9 12.49 -13.49 -3.97
C ALA A 9 12.96 -12.18 -3.30
N LEU A 10 13.60 -11.27 -4.05
CA LEU A 10 13.95 -9.95 -3.54
C LEU A 10 12.71 -9.13 -3.18
N THR A 11 11.68 -9.20 -4.01
CA THR A 11 10.39 -8.55 -3.79
C THR A 11 9.76 -9.05 -2.49
N ASP A 12 9.65 -10.36 -2.30
CA ASP A 12 9.09 -10.96 -1.09
C ASP A 12 9.84 -10.54 0.17
N GLY A 13 11.19 -10.56 0.12
CA GLY A 13 12.02 -10.11 1.24
C GLY A 13 11.79 -8.65 1.61
N ILE A 14 11.73 -7.76 0.61
CA ILE A 14 11.50 -6.33 0.84
C ILE A 14 10.10 -6.06 1.40
N PHE A 15 9.07 -6.72 0.88
CA PHE A 15 7.70 -6.60 1.41
C PHE A 15 7.61 -7.08 2.85
N ALA A 16 8.21 -8.23 3.18
CA ALA A 16 8.22 -8.75 4.54
C ALA A 16 8.87 -7.76 5.53
N VAL A 17 10.03 -7.20 5.17
CA VAL A 17 10.71 -6.18 5.99
C VAL A 17 9.87 -4.90 6.10
N ALA A 18 9.34 -4.38 5.00
CA ALA A 18 8.52 -3.16 5.04
C ALA A 18 7.27 -3.32 5.92
N MET A 19 6.56 -4.46 5.82
CA MET A 19 5.38 -4.75 6.64
C MET A 19 5.72 -4.85 8.13
N THR A 20 6.86 -5.43 8.48
CA THR A 20 7.29 -5.60 9.89
C THR A 20 7.84 -4.33 10.50
N ILE A 21 8.45 -3.44 9.72
CA ILE A 21 8.90 -2.12 10.22
C ILE A 21 7.70 -1.24 10.63
N LEU A 22 6.53 -1.40 9.99
CA LEU A 22 5.35 -0.57 10.27
C LEU A 22 4.95 -0.58 11.75
N VAL A 23 5.05 -1.72 12.43
CA VAL A 23 4.60 -1.83 13.84
C VAL A 23 5.57 -1.13 14.80
N LEU A 24 6.81 -0.86 14.40
CA LEU A 24 7.84 -0.34 15.29
C LEU A 24 7.55 1.09 15.81
N ASP A 25 6.69 1.86 15.15
CA ASP A 25 6.28 3.19 15.64
C ASP A 25 5.05 3.15 16.56
N LEU A 26 4.36 2.02 16.64
CA LEU A 26 3.26 1.77 17.59
C LEU A 26 3.81 1.42 18.97
N ARG A 27 4.47 2.39 19.59
CA ARG A 27 5.06 2.27 20.93
C ARG A 27 4.42 3.27 21.89
N ILE A 28 4.18 2.81 23.11
CA ILE A 28 3.69 3.64 24.21
C ILE A 28 4.82 4.60 24.64
N PRO A 29 4.56 5.90 24.88
CA PRO A 29 5.61 6.83 25.35
C PRO A 29 6.21 6.40 26.70
N ASP A 30 7.54 6.43 26.81
CA ASP A 30 8.28 6.01 28.02
C ASP A 30 7.90 6.82 29.27
N GLU A 31 7.43 8.06 29.07
CA GLU A 31 6.94 9.00 30.09
C GLU A 31 5.78 8.41 30.92
N THR A 32 5.08 7.40 30.39
CA THR A 32 3.93 6.76 31.04
C THR A 32 4.32 5.57 31.91
N ALA A 33 5.60 5.18 31.98
CA ALA A 33 6.05 3.99 32.69
C ALA A 33 6.34 4.21 34.18
N VAL A 34 6.65 5.43 34.62
CA VAL A 34 7.01 5.72 36.03
C VAL A 34 5.78 6.24 36.78
N GLY A 35 5.26 5.44 37.72
CA GLY A 35 4.09 5.81 38.54
C GLY A 35 2.75 5.72 37.82
N ALA A 36 2.67 4.89 36.77
CA ALA A 36 1.45 4.71 35.97
C ALA A 36 0.28 4.19 36.82
N THR A 37 -0.84 4.90 36.77
CA THR A 37 -2.14 4.35 37.18
C THR A 37 -2.82 3.67 35.99
N GLU A 38 -3.77 2.79 36.24
CA GLU A 38 -4.65 2.22 35.20
C GLU A 38 -5.20 3.32 34.28
N ALA A 39 -5.70 4.42 34.86
CA ALA A 39 -6.24 5.55 34.10
C ALA A 39 -5.21 6.23 33.19
N SER A 40 -3.95 6.41 33.63
CA SER A 40 -2.90 6.98 32.79
C SER A 40 -2.45 6.02 31.68
N PHE A 41 -2.48 4.71 31.94
CA PHE A 41 -2.20 3.68 30.92
C PHE A 41 -3.27 3.65 29.82
N TYR A 42 -4.56 3.67 30.18
CA TYR A 42 -5.65 3.77 29.18
C TYR A 42 -5.54 5.03 28.32
N ARG A 43 -5.19 6.18 28.92
CA ARG A 43 -4.96 7.43 28.17
C ARG A 43 -3.78 7.30 27.20
N ALA A 44 -2.69 6.66 27.62
CA ALA A 44 -1.53 6.41 26.78
C ALA A 44 -1.88 5.53 25.57
N LEU A 45 -2.70 4.49 25.77
CA LEU A 45 -3.18 3.62 24.70
C LEU A 45 -4.07 4.38 23.70
N LEU A 46 -5.00 5.21 24.20
CA LEU A 46 -5.85 6.04 23.35
C LEU A 46 -5.04 7.08 22.55
N ALA A 47 -3.93 7.56 23.08
CA ALA A 47 -3.03 8.48 22.39
C ALA A 47 -2.33 7.85 21.16
N LEU A 48 -2.33 6.50 21.03
CA LEU A 48 -1.83 5.81 19.83
C LEU A 48 -2.84 5.76 18.67
N SER A 49 -4.10 6.10 18.92
CA SER A 49 -5.16 6.10 17.89
C SER A 49 -4.81 6.82 16.57
N PRO A 50 -4.19 8.02 16.54
CA PRO A 50 -3.82 8.68 15.28
C PRO A 50 -2.74 7.93 14.48
N LYS A 51 -1.93 7.08 15.12
CA LYS A 51 -0.91 6.26 14.45
C LYS A 51 -1.47 4.94 13.95
N PHE A 52 -2.49 4.42 14.62
CA PHE A 52 -3.05 3.11 14.32
C PHE A 52 -3.75 3.06 12.95
N VAL A 53 -4.45 4.12 12.56
CA VAL A 53 -5.15 4.18 11.26
C VAL A 53 -4.17 4.18 10.07
N PRO A 54 -3.15 5.07 9.99
CA PRO A 54 -2.12 4.99 8.96
C PRO A 54 -1.37 3.65 8.96
N TYR A 55 -1.10 3.08 10.13
CA TYR A 55 -0.47 1.76 10.25
C TYR A 55 -1.29 0.67 9.54
N LEU A 56 -2.57 0.50 9.92
CA LEU A 56 -3.44 -0.53 9.34
C LEU A 56 -3.61 -0.33 7.84
N LEU A 57 -3.81 0.92 7.41
CA LEU A 57 -3.96 1.24 6.01
C LEU A 57 -2.70 0.89 5.21
N SER A 58 -1.52 1.20 5.74
CA SER A 58 -0.25 0.94 5.06
C SER A 58 0.06 -0.54 5.00
N PHE A 59 -0.24 -1.29 6.08
CA PHE A 59 -0.14 -2.74 6.07
C PHE A 59 -1.07 -3.35 5.02
N TYR A 60 -2.32 -2.87 4.94
CA TYR A 60 -3.28 -3.28 3.91
C TYR A 60 -2.78 -2.97 2.50
N VAL A 61 -2.27 -1.76 2.25
CA VAL A 61 -1.74 -1.35 0.93
C VAL A 61 -0.55 -2.22 0.51
N LEU A 62 0.39 -2.50 1.43
CA LEU A 62 1.50 -3.42 1.16
C LEU A 62 0.99 -4.83 0.89
N GLY A 63 0.09 -5.36 1.71
CA GLY A 63 -0.45 -6.71 1.57
C GLY A 63 -1.22 -6.89 0.26
N ALA A 64 -2.08 -5.94 -0.09
CA ALA A 64 -2.81 -5.94 -1.35
C ALA A 64 -1.86 -5.84 -2.56
N SER A 65 -0.83 -5.00 -2.46
CA SER A 65 0.19 -4.86 -3.50
C SER A 65 1.01 -6.14 -3.69
N TRP A 66 1.45 -6.76 -2.61
CA TRP A 66 2.18 -8.02 -2.62
C TRP A 66 1.33 -9.17 -3.20
N LEU A 67 0.07 -9.29 -2.77
CA LEU A 67 -0.89 -10.24 -3.35
C LEU A 67 -1.10 -10.00 -4.84
N SER A 68 -1.15 -8.74 -5.27
CA SER A 68 -1.26 -8.38 -6.68
C SER A 68 -0.03 -8.79 -7.49
N LEU A 69 1.17 -8.80 -6.90
CA LEU A 69 2.40 -9.26 -7.55
C LEU A 69 2.44 -10.77 -7.67
N ILE A 70 2.05 -11.52 -6.62
CA ILE A 70 1.95 -12.99 -6.69
C ILE A 70 0.97 -13.43 -7.77
N LYS A 71 -0.19 -12.78 -7.87
CA LYS A 71 -1.19 -13.07 -8.91
C LYS A 71 -0.70 -12.70 -10.32
N ALA A 72 0.31 -11.85 -10.45
CA ALA A 72 0.87 -11.44 -11.73
C ALA A 72 1.71 -12.56 -12.35
N ARG A 73 1.04 -13.46 -13.07
CA ARG A 73 1.69 -14.57 -13.77
C ARG A 73 2.22 -14.12 -15.13
N SER A 74 3.50 -14.36 -15.37
CA SER A 74 4.10 -14.37 -16.71
C SER A 74 4.44 -15.79 -17.09
N ARG A 75 4.34 -16.13 -18.38
CA ARG A 75 4.77 -17.45 -18.89
C ARG A 75 6.28 -17.59 -18.98
N GLY A 76 7.00 -16.47 -19.10
CA GLY A 76 8.46 -16.45 -19.16
C GLY A 76 9.13 -16.62 -17.79
N GLU A 77 10.24 -17.35 -17.77
CA GLU A 77 11.10 -17.57 -16.60
C GLU A 77 12.11 -16.42 -16.37
N SER A 78 12.16 -15.46 -17.29
CA SER A 78 13.10 -14.35 -17.24
C SER A 78 12.46 -13.03 -17.67
N VAL A 79 13.02 -11.94 -17.17
CA VAL A 79 12.52 -10.58 -17.37
C VAL A 79 13.56 -9.71 -18.08
N GLY A 80 13.08 -8.73 -18.85
CA GLY A 80 13.93 -7.74 -19.50
C GLY A 80 14.59 -6.79 -18.49
N ALA A 81 15.67 -6.12 -18.91
CA ALA A 81 16.37 -5.16 -18.06
C ALA A 81 15.52 -3.96 -17.66
N GLY A 82 14.62 -3.51 -18.55
CA GLY A 82 13.67 -2.43 -18.25
C GLY A 82 12.72 -2.81 -17.12
N TYR A 83 12.14 -4.01 -17.16
CA TYR A 83 11.26 -4.51 -16.09
C TYR A 83 12.00 -4.56 -14.76
N ALA A 84 13.20 -5.16 -14.72
CA ALA A 84 14.00 -5.24 -13.50
C ALA A 84 14.32 -3.87 -12.88
N LYS A 85 14.68 -2.87 -13.69
CA LYS A 85 14.93 -1.50 -13.22
C LYS A 85 13.68 -0.86 -12.61
N TRP A 86 12.53 -0.97 -13.27
CA TRP A 86 11.28 -0.43 -12.75
C TRP A 86 10.77 -1.20 -11.52
N SER A 87 11.08 -2.50 -11.41
CA SER A 87 10.79 -3.26 -10.20
C SER A 87 11.62 -2.77 -9.02
N LEU A 88 12.92 -2.51 -9.21
CA LEU A 88 13.74 -1.91 -8.16
C LEU A 88 13.25 -0.50 -7.77
N PHE A 89 12.84 0.30 -8.74
CA PHE A 89 12.23 1.60 -8.48
C PHE A 89 10.93 1.46 -7.67
N TYR A 90 10.04 0.53 -8.04
CA TYR A 90 8.83 0.23 -7.25
C TYR A 90 9.18 -0.20 -5.82
N LEU A 91 10.16 -1.09 -5.66
CA LEU A 91 10.60 -1.59 -4.35
C LEU A 91 11.21 -0.50 -3.47
N LEU A 92 11.87 0.51 -4.05
CA LEU A 92 12.31 1.70 -3.31
C LEU A 92 11.12 2.37 -2.60
N PHE A 93 10.01 2.63 -3.30
CA PHE A 93 8.84 3.26 -2.68
C PHE A 93 8.11 2.34 -1.69
N VAL A 94 8.15 1.03 -1.89
CA VAL A 94 7.75 0.04 -0.88
C VAL A 94 8.55 0.24 0.42
N THR A 95 9.88 0.41 0.33
CA THR A 95 10.72 0.65 1.52
C THR A 95 10.50 2.02 2.16
N LEU A 96 10.01 3.01 1.41
CA LEU A 96 9.69 4.35 1.92
C LEU A 96 8.31 4.42 2.58
N LEU A 97 7.44 3.43 2.34
CA LEU A 97 6.08 3.44 2.90
C LEU A 97 6.07 3.50 4.44
N PRO A 98 6.88 2.71 5.18
CA PRO A 98 6.92 2.83 6.63
C PRO A 98 7.28 4.23 7.10
N PHE A 99 8.28 4.88 6.49
CA PHE A 99 8.63 6.27 6.81
C PHE A 99 7.45 7.22 6.60
N SER A 100 6.81 7.17 5.43
CA SER A 100 5.67 8.06 5.14
C SER A 100 4.46 7.79 6.04
N THR A 101 4.30 6.56 6.51
CA THR A 101 3.25 6.15 7.46
C THR A 101 3.46 6.78 8.82
N VAL A 102 4.70 6.72 9.32
CA VAL A 102 5.09 7.34 10.59
C VAL A 102 4.92 8.86 10.53
N LEU A 103 5.34 9.47 9.43
CA LEU A 103 5.18 10.91 9.22
C LEU A 103 3.71 11.31 9.29
N MET A 104 2.83 10.56 8.61
CA MET A 104 1.39 10.81 8.66
C MET A 104 0.80 10.61 10.05
N GLY A 105 1.18 9.54 10.76
CA GLY A 105 0.67 9.25 12.10
C GLY A 105 1.10 10.25 13.18
N ARG A 106 2.28 10.87 13.02
CA ARG A 106 2.79 11.90 13.95
C ARG A 106 2.27 13.30 13.62
N PHE A 107 2.05 13.60 12.35
CA PHE A 107 1.69 14.94 11.87
C PHE A 107 0.32 14.94 11.17
N THR A 108 -0.70 14.35 11.81
CA THR A 108 -2.04 14.17 11.24
C THR A 108 -2.77 15.47 10.89
N SER A 109 -2.34 16.60 11.45
CA SER A 109 -2.86 17.94 11.16
C SER A 109 -2.11 18.66 10.04
N HIS A 110 -1.04 18.09 9.50
CA HIS A 110 -0.21 18.74 8.49
C HIS A 110 -0.48 18.18 7.09
N THR A 111 -0.94 19.05 6.19
CA THR A 111 -1.18 18.72 4.77
C THR A 111 0.05 18.11 4.10
N VAL A 112 1.25 18.58 4.45
CA VAL A 112 2.52 18.07 3.90
C VAL A 112 2.73 16.59 4.23
N ALA A 113 2.41 16.16 5.45
CA ALA A 113 2.55 14.77 5.87
C ALA A 113 1.59 13.86 5.10
N THR A 114 0.34 14.30 4.94
CA THR A 114 -0.67 13.61 4.12
C THR A 114 -0.26 13.55 2.65
N ALA A 115 0.31 14.64 2.12
CA ALA A 115 0.77 14.70 0.74
C ALA A 115 1.93 13.74 0.48
N ILE A 116 2.94 13.70 1.35
CA ILE A 116 4.07 12.76 1.23
C ILE A 116 3.55 11.31 1.24
N TYR A 117 2.62 10.99 2.14
CA TYR A 117 2.01 9.67 2.20
C TYR A 117 1.24 9.30 0.92
N ALA A 118 0.34 10.18 0.47
CA ALA A 118 -0.47 9.95 -0.73
C ALA A 118 0.37 9.90 -2.01
N VAL A 119 1.41 10.74 -2.14
CA VAL A 119 2.33 10.73 -3.27
C VAL A 119 3.15 9.44 -3.30
N ASN A 120 3.64 8.96 -2.16
CA ASN A 120 4.38 7.70 -2.09
C ASN A 120 3.52 6.53 -2.61
N ILE A 121 2.30 6.37 -2.08
CA ILE A 121 1.35 5.35 -2.56
C ILE A 121 1.00 5.56 -4.03
N GLY A 122 0.82 6.82 -4.47
CA GLY A 122 0.54 7.14 -5.86
C GLY A 122 1.66 6.71 -6.80
N ILE A 123 2.93 6.93 -6.42
CA ILE A 123 4.09 6.46 -7.18
C ILE A 123 4.12 4.93 -7.21
N MET A 124 3.88 4.26 -6.08
CA MET A 124 3.75 2.79 -6.05
C MET A 124 2.67 2.30 -7.02
N ALA A 125 1.49 2.92 -7.04
CA ALA A 125 0.39 2.53 -7.91
C ALA A 125 0.70 2.78 -9.40
N ALA A 126 1.28 3.94 -9.73
CA ALA A 126 1.67 4.30 -11.10
C ALA A 126 2.76 3.36 -11.64
N THR A 127 3.77 3.05 -10.82
CA THR A 127 4.86 2.15 -11.20
C THR A 127 4.41 0.69 -11.27
N ALA A 128 3.49 0.25 -10.40
CA ALA A 128 2.85 -1.05 -10.52
C ALA A 128 2.01 -1.18 -11.81
N PHE A 129 1.34 -0.10 -12.23
CA PHE A 129 0.61 -0.05 -13.50
C PHE A 129 1.57 -0.14 -14.70
N LEU A 130 2.70 0.57 -14.65
CA LEU A 130 3.76 0.48 -15.65
C LEU A 130 4.34 -0.94 -15.73
N LEU A 131 4.68 -1.55 -14.59
CA LEU A 131 5.18 -2.93 -14.54
C LEU A 131 4.21 -3.94 -15.14
N MET A 132 2.90 -3.73 -14.96
CA MET A 132 1.88 -4.56 -15.58
C MET A 132 1.90 -4.46 -17.12
N SER A 133 2.22 -3.29 -17.67
CA SER A 133 2.38 -3.09 -19.13
C SER A 133 3.69 -3.63 -19.69
N LEU A 134 4.73 -3.73 -18.85
CA LEU A 134 6.06 -4.23 -19.22
C LEU A 134 6.24 -5.74 -18.98
N LEU A 135 5.25 -6.40 -18.39
CA LEU A 135 5.33 -7.83 -18.07
C LEU A 135 5.38 -8.65 -19.38
N PRO A 136 6.39 -9.50 -19.62
CA PRO A 136 6.45 -10.35 -20.80
C PRO A 136 5.35 -11.41 -20.76
N ASP A 137 4.61 -11.58 -21.85
CA ASP A 137 3.53 -12.57 -22.02
C ASP A 137 2.63 -12.72 -20.77
N PRO A 138 1.92 -11.63 -20.38
CA PRO A 138 1.10 -11.64 -19.19
C PRO A 138 -0.08 -12.59 -19.39
N VAL A 139 -0.35 -13.43 -18.38
CA VAL A 139 -1.58 -14.24 -18.35
C VAL A 139 -2.75 -13.29 -18.07
N LYS A 140 -3.54 -12.99 -19.11
CA LYS A 140 -4.72 -12.12 -19.01
C LYS A 140 -5.94 -12.93 -18.56
N ASP A 141 -5.98 -13.26 -17.27
CA ASP A 141 -7.13 -13.89 -16.63
C ASP A 141 -8.04 -12.83 -15.95
N GLU A 142 -9.09 -13.30 -15.26
CA GLU A 142 -10.02 -12.47 -14.49
C GLU A 142 -9.29 -11.57 -13.47
N HIS A 143 -8.14 -12.01 -12.93
CA HIS A 143 -7.33 -11.22 -12.01
C HIS A 143 -6.61 -10.05 -12.69
N TRP A 144 -6.39 -10.10 -14.00
CA TRP A 144 -5.75 -9.02 -14.74
C TRP A 144 -6.64 -7.76 -14.75
N VAL A 145 -7.94 -7.92 -14.98
CA VAL A 145 -8.90 -6.80 -14.93
C VAL A 145 -9.07 -6.28 -13.49
N ASP A 146 -9.21 -7.18 -12.52
CA ASP A 146 -9.30 -6.84 -11.09
C ASP A 146 -8.10 -5.99 -10.61
N ARG A 147 -6.89 -6.40 -11.00
CA ARG A 147 -5.66 -5.64 -10.73
C ARG A 147 -5.69 -4.25 -11.35
N ARG A 148 -6.08 -4.14 -12.63
CA ARG A 148 -6.10 -2.85 -13.33
C ARG A 148 -7.08 -1.88 -12.68
N ILE A 149 -8.29 -2.33 -12.36
CA ILE A 149 -9.30 -1.50 -11.69
C ILE A 149 -8.80 -1.10 -10.30
N SER A 150 -8.25 -2.05 -9.53
CA SER A 150 -7.73 -1.76 -8.18
C SER A 150 -6.62 -0.70 -8.20
N LEU A 151 -5.71 -0.75 -9.18
CA LEU A 151 -4.65 0.27 -9.33
C LEU A 151 -5.22 1.64 -9.70
N LEU A 152 -6.21 1.70 -10.60
CA LEU A 152 -6.86 2.96 -10.98
C LEU A 152 -7.64 3.58 -9.81
N VAL A 153 -8.34 2.77 -9.03
CA VAL A 153 -9.01 3.22 -7.82
C VAL A 153 -7.99 3.71 -6.79
N LEU A 154 -6.85 3.03 -6.64
CA LEU A 154 -5.79 3.46 -5.73
C LEU A 154 -5.20 4.82 -6.13
N LEU A 155 -4.94 5.03 -7.42
CA LEU A 155 -4.52 6.33 -7.95
C LEU A 155 -5.58 7.41 -7.72
N ALA A 156 -6.85 7.11 -7.99
CA ALA A 156 -7.94 8.04 -7.74
C ALA A 156 -8.07 8.40 -6.24
N SER A 157 -7.92 7.42 -5.35
CA SER A 157 -7.87 7.64 -3.90
C SER A 157 -6.69 8.50 -3.48
N CYS A 158 -5.51 8.37 -4.12
CA CYS A 158 -4.36 9.24 -3.83
C CYS A 158 -4.65 10.69 -4.20
N VAL A 159 -5.18 10.92 -5.40
CA VAL A 159 -5.57 12.27 -5.86
C VAL A 159 -6.65 12.85 -4.95
N LEU A 160 -7.68 12.06 -4.62
CA LEU A 160 -8.74 12.49 -3.72
C LEU A 160 -8.20 12.81 -2.32
N THR A 161 -7.28 12.00 -1.80
CA THR A 161 -6.62 12.25 -0.51
C THR A 161 -5.84 13.56 -0.55
N LEU A 162 -5.09 13.83 -1.62
CA LEU A 162 -4.36 15.09 -1.80
C LEU A 162 -5.31 16.29 -1.79
N VAL A 163 -6.42 16.22 -2.52
CA VAL A 163 -7.41 17.30 -2.56
C VAL A 163 -8.08 17.50 -1.20
N LEU A 164 -8.51 16.43 -0.54
CA LEU A 164 -9.16 16.50 0.77
C LEU A 164 -8.21 16.96 1.88
N SER A 165 -6.89 16.76 1.70
CA SER A 165 -5.89 17.16 2.69
C SER A 165 -5.78 18.68 2.88
N PHE A 166 -6.26 19.49 1.93
CA PHE A 166 -6.33 20.95 2.10
C PHE A 166 -7.44 21.37 3.08
N PHE A 167 -8.45 20.53 3.28
CA PHE A 167 -9.58 20.83 4.18
C PHE A 167 -9.43 20.12 5.53
N SER A 168 -9.05 18.84 5.52
CA SER A 168 -8.89 18.05 6.73
C SER A 168 -7.85 16.93 6.53
N PRO A 169 -6.55 17.20 6.77
CA PRO A 169 -5.45 16.26 6.53
C PRO A 169 -5.66 14.88 7.18
N GLY A 170 -6.05 14.86 8.46
CA GLY A 170 -6.27 13.61 9.19
C GLY A 170 -7.44 12.79 8.65
N LYS A 171 -8.53 13.43 8.19
CA LYS A 171 -9.70 12.73 7.64
C LYS A 171 -9.51 12.31 6.19
N ALA A 172 -8.57 12.93 5.47
CA ALA A 172 -8.32 12.61 4.06
C ALA A 172 -7.95 11.14 3.84
N LEU A 173 -7.33 10.48 4.82
CA LEU A 173 -6.99 9.05 4.77
C LEU A 173 -8.19 8.13 4.56
N PHE A 174 -9.39 8.55 4.99
CA PHE A 174 -10.61 7.76 4.78
C PHE A 174 -10.95 7.59 3.29
N ALA A 175 -10.42 8.43 2.39
CA ALA A 175 -10.53 8.23 0.95
C ALA A 175 -9.90 6.92 0.47
N PHE A 176 -8.94 6.36 1.21
CA PHE A 176 -8.36 5.06 0.88
C PHE A 176 -9.28 3.88 1.24
N LEU A 177 -10.28 4.05 2.10
CA LEU A 177 -11.26 2.98 2.37
C LEU A 177 -12.05 2.57 1.11
N LEU A 178 -12.16 3.47 0.14
CA LEU A 178 -12.73 3.18 -1.17
C LEU A 178 -12.04 2.00 -1.87
N ASN A 179 -10.74 1.77 -1.63
CA ASN A 179 -10.00 0.66 -2.24
C ASN A 179 -10.47 -0.71 -1.71
N GLY A 180 -10.79 -0.80 -0.42
CA GLY A 180 -11.35 -2.01 0.18
C GLY A 180 -12.73 -2.35 -0.40
N LEU A 181 -13.57 -1.32 -0.56
CA LEU A 181 -14.90 -1.46 -1.13
C LEU A 181 -14.87 -1.77 -2.63
N ALA A 182 -14.00 -1.11 -3.39
CA ALA A 182 -13.86 -1.35 -4.83
C ALA A 182 -13.48 -2.80 -5.12
N GLY A 183 -12.51 -3.36 -4.39
CA GLY A 183 -12.15 -4.78 -4.53
C GLY A 183 -13.30 -5.72 -4.19
N MET A 184 -14.15 -5.38 -3.21
CA MET A 184 -15.35 -6.17 -2.89
C MET A 184 -16.41 -6.09 -4.01
N LEU A 185 -16.68 -4.89 -4.52
CA LEU A 185 -17.67 -4.65 -5.57
C LEU A 185 -17.27 -5.28 -6.91
N VAL A 186 -16.00 -5.21 -7.29
CA VAL A 186 -15.48 -5.86 -8.50
C VAL A 186 -15.64 -7.37 -8.42
N ARG A 187 -15.31 -7.99 -7.27
CA ARG A 187 -15.53 -9.44 -7.04
C ARG A 187 -17.01 -9.83 -7.12
N LEU A 188 -17.92 -8.99 -6.61
CA LEU A 188 -19.36 -9.23 -6.69
C LEU A 188 -19.89 -9.09 -8.13
N TYR A 189 -19.36 -8.14 -8.90
CA TYR A 189 -19.70 -7.94 -10.30
C TYR A 189 -19.22 -9.10 -11.17
N LEU A 190 -17.97 -9.52 -11.03
CA LEU A 190 -17.39 -10.62 -11.83
C LEU A 190 -18.04 -11.98 -11.53
N ARG A 191 -18.52 -12.20 -10.30
CA ARG A 191 -19.35 -13.38 -9.97
C ARG A 191 -20.69 -13.43 -10.71
N ARG A 192 -21.20 -12.28 -11.19
CA ARG A 192 -22.47 -12.19 -11.92
C ARG A 192 -22.31 -12.26 -13.44
N VAL A 193 -21.09 -12.09 -13.96
CA VAL A 193 -20.83 -12.17 -15.40
C VAL A 193 -20.64 -13.65 -15.78
N PRO A 194 -21.48 -14.23 -16.65
CA PRO A 194 -21.30 -15.61 -17.09
C PRO A 194 -19.97 -15.75 -17.83
N LYS A 195 -19.17 -16.77 -17.46
CA LYS A 195 -17.90 -17.05 -18.12
C LYS A 195 -18.19 -17.50 -19.56
N PRO A 196 -17.50 -16.94 -20.58
CA PRO A 196 -17.61 -17.48 -21.93
C PRO A 196 -17.09 -18.92 -21.94
N ASN A 197 -17.89 -19.82 -22.51
CA ASN A 197 -17.55 -21.25 -22.70
C ASN A 197 -16.35 -21.44 -23.62
#